data_AF-A0A2D4HP89-F1
#
_entry.id   AF-A0A2D4HP89-F1
#
_cell.length_a   1.000
_cell.length_b   1.000
_cell.length_c   1.000
_cell.angle_alpha   90.00
_cell.angle_beta   90.00
_cell.angle_gamma   90.00
#
_symmetry.space_group_name_H-M   'P 1'
#
loop_
_entity.id
_entity.type
_entity.pdbx_description
1 polymer ?
#
loop_
_entity_poly.entity_id
_entity_poly.type
_entity_poly.pdbx_seq_one_letter_code
_entity_poly.pdbx_strand_id
1 'polypeptide(L)'
;DNYYKLKQQIKMHLEKWKNLQLSLIGRIATIKMNILPRLLYLFQTIPIKLGGKYFDLNRIILKYIWQGKKARINLKMLQDIRTRGELGLSNWELYYQAAVLTWMKEWIVLR
;
A
#
# COMPACT_ATOMS: atom_id res chain seq x y z
N ASP A 1 1.77 0.89 18.97
CA ASP A 1 1.70 1.73 17.75
C ASP A 1 0.75 1.10 16.73
N ASN A 2 -0.28 1.83 16.32
CA ASN A 2 -1.32 1.38 15.39
C ASN A 2 -0.77 1.04 14.00
N TYR A 3 0.22 1.79 13.52
CA TYR A 3 0.87 1.56 12.24
C TYR A 3 1.63 0.23 12.22
N TYR A 4 2.41 -0.02 13.26
CA TYR A 4 3.14 -1.27 13.41
C TYR A 4 2.17 -2.47 13.47
N LYS A 5 1.08 -2.34 14.25
CA LYS A 5 0.05 -3.38 14.36
C LYS A 5 -0.60 -3.68 13.01
N LEU A 6 -0.96 -2.66 12.24
CA LEU A 6 -1.54 -2.85 10.90
C LEU A 6 -0.54 -3.53 9.95
N LYS A 7 0.74 -3.13 9.97
CA LYS A 7 1.78 -3.77 9.15
C LYS A 7 1.93 -5.26 9.46
N GLN A 8 1.86 -5.66 10.73
CA GLN A 8 1.88 -7.08 11.13
C GLN A 8 0.63 -7.83 10.66
N GLN A 9 -0.55 -7.23 10.82
CA GLN A 9 -1.80 -7.83 10.33
C GLN A 9 -1.78 -8.03 8.82
N ILE A 10 -1.31 -7.04 8.05
CA ILE A 10 -1.13 -7.15 6.59
C ILE A 10 -0.21 -8.33 6.27
N LYS A 11 0.94 -8.45 6.95
CA LYS A 11 1.86 -9.58 6.76
C LYS A 11 1.17 -10.93 7.00
N MET A 12 0.41 -11.07 8.08
CA MET A 12 -0.34 -12.29 8.39
C MET A 12 -1.40 -12.62 7.33
N HIS A 13 -2.17 -11.63 6.88
CA HIS A 13 -3.17 -11.81 5.83
C HIS A 13 -2.53 -12.23 4.50
N LEU A 14 -1.42 -11.60 4.12
CA LEU A 14 -0.70 -11.93 2.89
C LEU A 14 -0.11 -13.36 2.93
N GLU A 15 0.42 -13.81 4.06
CA GLU A 15 0.89 -15.20 4.20
C GLU A 15 -0.27 -16.21 4.10
N LYS A 16 -1.44 -15.90 4.67
CA LYS A 16 -2.64 -16.74 4.50
C LYS A 16 -3.10 -16.80 3.04
N TRP A 17 -3.13 -15.66 2.36
CA TRP A 17 -3.58 -15.57 0.97
C TRP A 17 -2.56 -16.06 -0.04
N LYS A 18 -1.30 -16.28 0.36
CA LYS A 18 -0.23 -16.76 -0.52
C LYS A 18 -0.56 -18.09 -1.19
N ASN A 19 -1.32 -18.93 -0.49
CA ASN A 19 -1.73 -20.27 -0.94
C ASN A 19 -2.91 -20.24 -1.92
N LEU A 20 -3.58 -19.10 -2.08
CA LEU A 20 -4.68 -18.95 -3.04
C LEU A 20 -4.12 -18.94 -4.48
N GLN A 21 -4.76 -19.68 -5.37
CA GLN A 21 -4.42 -19.73 -6.79
C GLN A 21 -4.98 -18.50 -7.53
N LEU A 22 -4.50 -17.32 -7.17
CA LEU A 22 -4.88 -16.06 -7.82
C LEU A 22 -3.92 -15.72 -8.95
N SER A 23 -4.45 -15.15 -10.03
CA SER A 23 -3.64 -14.51 -11.09
C SER A 23 -2.90 -13.28 -10.55
N LEU A 24 -1.93 -12.77 -11.30
CA LEU A 24 -1.19 -11.56 -10.93
C LEU A 24 -2.14 -10.37 -10.69
N ILE A 25 -3.10 -10.17 -11.60
CA ILE A 25 -4.12 -9.13 -11.51
C ILE A 25 -5.03 -9.39 -10.30
N GLY A 26 -5.42 -10.65 -10.07
CA GLY A 26 -6.23 -11.04 -8.90
C GLY A 26 -5.54 -10.66 -7.59
N ARG A 27 -4.24 -10.92 -7.44
CA ARG A 27 -3.46 -10.55 -6.25
C ARG A 27 -3.41 -9.03 -6.05
N ILE A 28 -3.17 -8.27 -7.12
CA ILE A 28 -3.17 -6.80 -7.07
C ILE A 28 -4.55 -6.28 -6.65
N ALA A 29 -5.62 -6.85 -7.19
CA ALA A 29 -6.99 -6.51 -6.81
C ALA A 29 -7.26 -6.83 -5.32
N THR A 30 -6.83 -7.99 -4.82
CA THR A 30 -6.97 -8.34 -3.39
C THR A 30 -6.27 -7.34 -2.48
N ILE A 31 -5.08 -6.86 -2.86
CA ILE A 31 -4.35 -5.83 -2.12
C ILE A 31 -5.13 -4.51 -2.12
N LYS A 32 -5.61 -4.06 -3.29
CA LYS A 32 -6.41 -2.84 -3.41
C LYS A 32 -7.71 -2.90 -2.62
N MET A 33 -8.38 -4.04 -2.61
CA MET A 33 -9.68 -4.18 -1.96
C MET A 33 -9.55 -4.31 -0.44
N ASN A 34 -8.51 -4.98 0.06
CA ASN A 34 -8.43 -5.28 1.49
C ASN A 34 -7.41 -4.43 2.26
N ILE A 35 -6.27 -4.12 1.65
CA ILE A 35 -5.14 -3.46 2.34
C ILE A 35 -5.20 -1.95 2.19
N LEU A 36 -5.48 -1.46 0.97
CA LEU A 36 -5.59 -0.02 0.69
C LEU A 36 -6.58 0.71 1.60
N PRO A 37 -7.86 0.28 1.77
CA PRO A 37 -8.79 1.02 2.62
C PRO A 37 -8.33 1.10 4.08
N ARG A 38 -7.69 0.04 4.60
CA ARG A 38 -7.16 0.03 5.97
C ARG A 38 -5.98 0.99 6.16
N LEU A 39 -5.09 1.08 5.17
CA LEU A 39 -3.98 2.03 5.20
C LEU A 39 -4.48 3.47 5.08
N LEU A 40 -5.41 3.72 4.16
CA LEU A 40 -6.00 5.05 3.98
C LEU A 40 -6.69 5.54 5.25
N TYR A 41 -7.46 4.66 5.90
CA TYR A 41 -8.09 4.98 7.18
C TYR A 41 -7.06 5.44 8.22
N LEU A 42 -5.95 4.72 8.39
CA LEU A 42 -4.90 5.15 9.34
C LEU A 42 -4.23 6.45 8.93
N PHE A 43 -3.87 6.61 7.65
CA PHE A 43 -3.23 7.84 7.15
C PHE A 43 -4.12 9.07 7.37
N GLN A 44 -5.44 8.93 7.18
CA GLN A 44 -6.40 10.00 7.37
C GLN A 44 -6.80 10.22 8.82
N THR A 45 -6.64 9.26 9.72
CA THR A 45 -7.05 9.44 11.13
C THR A 45 -5.89 9.86 12.03
N ILE A 46 -4.65 9.49 11.67
CA ILE A 46 -3.47 9.70 12.50
C ILE A 46 -2.34 10.30 11.65
N PRO A 47 -2.31 11.63 11.45
CA PRO A 47 -1.30 12.31 10.64
C PRO A 47 0.04 12.46 11.39
N ILE A 48 0.70 11.34 11.69
CA ILE A 48 2.04 11.32 12.29
C ILE A 48 3.11 11.13 11.22
N LYS A 49 4.32 11.65 11.49
CA LYS A 49 5.47 11.47 10.60
C LYS A 49 5.89 10.00 10.54
N LEU A 50 5.60 9.34 9.42
CA LEU A 50 6.09 7.99 9.15
C LEU A 50 7.53 8.03 8.60
N GLY A 51 8.38 7.15 9.13
CA GLY A 51 9.73 6.95 8.60
C GLY A 51 9.74 6.02 7.38
N GLY A 52 10.79 6.12 6.55
CA GLY A 52 10.98 5.29 5.35
C GLY A 52 10.84 3.78 5.58
N LYS A 53 11.27 3.30 6.77
CA LYS A 53 11.15 1.89 7.20
C LYS A 53 9.70 1.37 7.24
N TYR A 54 8.71 2.24 7.41
CA TYR A 54 7.31 1.82 7.33
C TYR A 54 6.99 1.33 5.91
N PHE A 55 7.42 2.08 4.89
CA PHE A 55 7.19 1.82 3.47
C PHE A 55 7.93 0.60 2.92
N ASP A 56 8.77 -0.07 3.71
CA ASP A 56 9.21 -1.46 3.45
C ASP A 56 8.04 -2.44 3.29
N LEU A 57 6.82 -2.03 3.64
CA LEU A 57 5.57 -2.67 3.26
C LEU A 57 5.53 -3.03 1.76
N ASN A 58 6.08 -2.18 0.88
CA ASN A 58 6.21 -2.46 -0.56
C ASN A 58 6.92 -3.78 -0.84
N ARG A 59 7.97 -4.11 -0.08
CA ARG A 59 8.72 -5.36 -0.24
C ARG A 59 7.89 -6.58 0.14
N ILE A 60 7.09 -6.49 1.21
CA ILE A 60 6.19 -7.56 1.66
C ILE A 60 5.11 -7.81 0.60
N ILE A 61 4.53 -6.73 0.08
CA ILE A 61 3.49 -6.79 -0.96
C ILE A 61 4.04 -7.35 -2.27
N LEU A 62 5.22 -6.91 -2.71
CA LEU A 62 5.88 -7.47 -3.90
C LEU A 62 6.17 -8.97 -3.74
N LYS A 63 6.64 -9.40 -2.57
CA LYS A 63 6.86 -10.83 -2.30
C LYS A 63 5.58 -11.63 -2.45
N TYR A 64 4.43 -11.10 -2.02
CA TYR A 64 3.13 -11.73 -2.21
C TYR A 64 2.70 -11.76 -3.69
N ILE A 65 2.75 -10.63 -4.38
CA ILE A 65 2.38 -10.49 -5.80
C ILE A 65 3.15 -11.51 -6.65
N TRP A 66 4.46 -11.62 -6.42
CA TRP A 66 5.34 -12.53 -7.17
C TRP A 66 5.47 -13.93 -6.56
N GLN A 67 4.72 -14.25 -5.49
CA GLN A 67 4.80 -15.55 -4.81
C GLN A 67 6.23 -15.95 -4.39
N GLY A 68 7.03 -14.98 -3.97
CA GLY A 68 8.43 -15.19 -3.61
C GLY A 68 9.37 -15.40 -4.81
N LYS A 69 8.87 -15.40 -6.04
CA LYS A 69 9.72 -15.37 -7.25
C LYS A 69 10.27 -13.97 -7.48
N LYS A 70 11.33 -13.88 -8.31
CA LYS A 70 11.90 -12.60 -8.73
C LYS A 70 10.84 -11.75 -9.45
N ALA A 71 10.72 -10.48 -9.07
CA ALA A 71 9.83 -9.55 -9.73
C ALA A 71 10.20 -9.41 -11.21
N ARG A 72 9.21 -9.56 -12.09
CA ARG A 72 9.41 -9.41 -13.55
C ARG A 72 9.21 -7.96 -14.01
N ILE A 73 8.41 -7.20 -13.28
CA ILE A 73 8.10 -5.79 -13.55
C ILE A 73 8.63 -4.97 -12.37
N ASN A 74 9.29 -3.85 -12.68
CA ASN A 74 9.78 -2.93 -11.66
C ASN A 74 8.61 -2.33 -10.87
N LEU A 75 8.77 -2.09 -9.57
CA LEU A 75 7.73 -1.53 -8.71
C LEU A 75 7.20 -0.20 -9.24
N LYS A 76 8.08 0.67 -9.75
CA LYS A 76 7.69 1.97 -10.34
C LYS A 76 6.72 1.78 -11.51
N MET A 77 7.03 0.87 -12.42
CA MET A 77 6.17 0.47 -13.56
C MET A 77 4.92 -0.33 -13.15
N LEU A 78 4.82 -0.73 -11.89
CA LEU A 78 3.64 -1.38 -11.35
C LEU A 78 2.68 -0.35 -10.76
N GLN A 79 3.18 0.83 -10.39
CA GLN A 79 2.50 1.87 -9.59
C GLN A 79 2.21 3.17 -10.34
N ASP A 80 2.78 3.35 -11.53
CA ASP A 80 2.54 4.48 -12.43
C ASP A 80 1.17 4.29 -13.15
N ILE A 81 0.78 5.30 -13.92
CA ILE A 81 -0.60 5.59 -14.28
C ILE A 81 -1.06 4.65 -15.39
N ARG A 82 -2.33 4.21 -15.29
CA ARG A 82 -2.99 3.24 -16.20
C ARG A 82 -2.88 3.58 -17.69
N THR A 83 -2.72 4.86 -18.06
CA THR A 83 -2.57 5.34 -19.44
C THR A 83 -1.30 4.85 -20.13
N ARG A 84 -0.30 4.38 -19.36
CA ARG A 84 0.97 3.85 -19.86
C ARG A 84 1.04 2.31 -19.90
N GLY A 85 -0.08 1.62 -19.72
CA GLY A 85 -0.15 0.14 -19.84
C GLY A 85 0.13 -0.60 -18.52
N GLU A 86 -0.10 0.04 -17.38
CA GLU A 86 0.28 -0.50 -16.07
C GLU A 86 -0.83 -1.26 -15.33
N LEU A 87 -0.40 -2.14 -14.41
CA LEU A 87 -1.28 -2.97 -13.58
C LEU A 87 -1.92 -2.20 -12.40
N GLY A 88 -1.41 -0.99 -12.12
CA GLY A 88 -2.02 0.02 -11.26
C GLY A 88 -1.94 -0.26 -9.77
N LEU A 89 -0.91 -0.92 -9.25
CA LEU A 89 -0.71 -1.09 -7.81
C LEU A 89 -0.64 0.27 -7.11
N SER A 90 -1.24 0.40 -5.92
CA SER A 90 -1.20 1.64 -5.14
C SER A 90 0.20 1.98 -4.64
N ASN A 91 0.58 3.26 -4.71
CA ASN A 91 1.79 3.78 -4.07
C ASN A 91 1.47 4.32 -2.67
N TRP A 92 1.81 3.53 -1.64
CA TRP A 92 1.47 3.85 -0.24
C TRP A 92 2.06 5.15 0.26
N GLU A 93 3.25 5.53 -0.22
CA GLU A 93 3.93 6.76 0.19
C GLU A 93 3.22 7.99 -0.38
N LEU A 94 2.83 7.94 -1.65
CA LEU A 94 2.04 9.01 -2.26
C LEU A 94 0.67 9.17 -1.59
N TYR A 95 -0.01 8.06 -1.26
CA TYR A 95 -1.27 8.12 -0.51
C TYR A 95 -1.12 8.73 0.88
N TYR A 96 -0.04 8.37 1.59
CA TYR A 96 0.28 8.96 2.88
C TYR A 96 0.55 10.47 2.77
N GLN A 97 1.39 10.89 1.81
CA GLN A 97 1.69 12.29 1.58
C GLN A 97 0.42 13.09 1.25
N ALA A 98 -0.45 12.55 0.40
CA ALA A 98 -1.73 13.17 0.06
C ALA A 98 -2.62 13.35 1.32
N ALA A 99 -2.74 12.32 2.16
CA ALA A 99 -3.52 12.41 3.39
C ALA A 99 -2.97 13.46 4.36
N VAL A 100 -1.65 13.54 4.53
CA VAL A 100 -1.00 14.56 5.37
C VAL A 100 -1.25 15.96 4.82
N LEU A 101 -1.16 16.16 3.50
CA LEU A 101 -1.45 17.45 2.87
C LEU A 101 -2.91 17.87 3.05
N THR A 102 -3.86 16.93 2.98
CA THR A 102 -5.27 17.21 3.27
C THR A 102 -5.45 17.74 4.69
N TRP A 103 -4.81 17.11 5.68
CA TRP A 103 -4.83 17.59 7.07
C TRP A 103 -4.22 18.98 7.21
N MET A 104 -3.07 19.23 6.58
CA MET A 104 -2.43 20.54 6.61
C MET A 104 -3.34 21.62 6.03
N LYS A 105 -4.01 21.33 4.92
CA LYS A 105 -4.98 22.24 4.30
C LYS A 105 -6.14 22.55 5.25
N GLU A 106 -6.73 21.53 5.88
CA GLU A 106 -7.83 21.72 6.83
C GLU A 106 -7.41 22.60 8.01
N TRP A 107 -6.22 22.39 8.55
CA TRP A 107 -5.70 23.18 9.67
C TRP A 107 -5.46 24.65 9.32
N ILE A 108 -5.01 24.92 8.09
CA ILE A 108 -4.82 26.30 7.61
C ILE A 108 -6.17 27.01 7.47
N VAL A 109 -7.22 26.32 7.00
CA VAL A 109 -8.56 26.90 6.80
C VAL A 109 -9.32 27.10 8.12
N LEU A 110 -9.00 26.31 9.16
CA LEU A 110 -9.58 26.49 10.50
C LEU A 110 -9.02 27.69 11.28
N ARG A 111 -8.01 28.37 10.74
CA ARG A 111 -7.39 29.57 11.32
C ARG A 111 -7.92 30.83 10.66
#